data_AF-A0A815Y7A1-F1
#
_entry.id   AF-A0A815Y7A1-F1
#
_cell.length_a   1.000
_cell.length_b   1.000
_cell.length_c   1.000
_cell.angle_alpha   90.00
_cell.angle_beta   90.00
_cell.angle_gamma   90.00
#
_symmetry.space_group_name_H-M   'P 1'
#
loop_
_entity.id
_entity.type
_entity.pdbx_description
1 polymer ?
#
loop_
_entity_poly.entity_id
_entity_poly.type
_entity_poly.pdbx_seq_one_letter_code
_entity_poly.pdbx_strand_id
1 'polypeptide(L)' 'GKNLTNIYGIWSIDDEPDGNKEFFGYSLYPSASFFNHSCNPNLINIEKGAKIIFKLLKNIKKNEELCIAYATTINDGLG' A
#
# COMPACT_ATOMS: atom_id res chain seq x y z
N GLY A 1 -2.96 -19.45 2.57
CA GLY A 1 -2.52 -18.07 2.35
C GLY A 1 -3.41 -17.43 1.32
N LYS A 2 -4.21 -16.42 1.68
CA LYS A 2 -5.00 -15.67 0.70
C LYS A 2 -4.04 -14.73 -0.04
N ASN A 3 -3.70 -15.06 -1.28
CA ASN A 3 -3.01 -14.13 -2.18
C ASN A 3 -4.03 -13.05 -2.60
N LEU A 4 -4.04 -11.95 -1.86
CA LEU A 4 -4.81 -10.75 -2.17
C LEU A 4 -4.06 -9.96 -3.27
N THR A 5 -4.05 -10.49 -4.50
CA THR A 5 -3.22 -9.95 -5.59
C THR A 5 -3.60 -8.53 -5.99
N ASN A 6 -4.89 -8.21 -5.94
CA ASN A 6 -5.46 -6.92 -6.37
C ASN A 6 -6.34 -6.28 -5.30
N ILE A 7 -6.30 -6.82 -4.08
CA ILE A 7 -7.21 -6.43 -3.01
C ILE A 7 -6.41 -5.66 -1.96
N TYR A 8 -6.93 -4.52 -1.55
CA TYR A 8 -6.34 -3.63 -0.56
C TYR A 8 -7.15 -3.66 0.73
N GLY A 9 -6.51 -3.44 1.87
CA GLY A 9 -7.20 -3.33 3.15
C GLY A 9 -7.83 -1.95 3.32
N ILE A 10 -8.98 -1.90 4.01
CA ILE A 10 -9.48 -0.67 4.61
C ILE A 10 -9.32 -0.82 6.12
N TRP A 11 -8.67 0.17 6.72
CA TRP A 11 -8.43 0.24 8.15
C TRP A 11 -8.96 1.55 8.72
N SER A 12 -9.16 1.60 10.03
CA SER A 12 -9.43 2.84 10.74
C SER A 12 -8.31 3.86 10.50
N ILE A 13 -8.71 5.13 10.50
CA ILE A 13 -7.77 6.25 10.48
C ILE A 13 -7.17 6.32 11.88
N ASP A 14 -5.87 6.63 11.98
CA ASP A 14 -5.06 6.71 13.20
C ASP A 14 -5.62 7.71 14.23
N ASP A 15 -6.72 7.37 14.90
CA ASP A 15 -7.36 8.15 15.97
C ASP A 15 -7.33 7.39 17.33
N GLU A 16 -6.83 6.15 17.38
CA GLU A 16 -6.69 5.39 18.62
C GLU A 16 -5.33 5.67 19.30
N PRO A 17 -5.30 6.05 20.59
CA PRO A 17 -4.06 6.42 21.30
C PRO A 17 -2.99 5.33 21.40
N ASP A 18 -3.34 4.07 21.16
CA ASP A 18 -2.46 2.90 21.27
C ASP A 18 -1.85 2.46 19.93
N GLY A 19 -2.16 3.16 18.83
CA GLY A 19 -1.68 2.84 17.48
C GLY A 19 -2.35 1.63 16.84
N ASN A 20 -3.44 1.11 17.43
CA ASN A 20 -4.19 0.00 16.84
C ASN A 20 -5.06 0.49 15.67
N LYS A 21 -4.97 -0.23 14.55
CA LYS A 21 -5.83 -0.05 13.37
C LYS A 21 -6.90 -1.13 13.34
N GLU A 22 -8.16 -0.73 13.39
CA GLU A 22 -9.28 -1.65 13.21
C GLU A 22 -9.45 -1.99 11.72
N PHE A 23 -9.64 -3.27 11.40
CA PHE A 23 -9.85 -3.72 10.03
C PHE A 23 -11.33 -3.65 9.66
N PHE A 24 -11.69 -2.80 8.68
CA PHE A 24 -13.08 -2.65 8.22
C PHE A 24 -13.44 -3.56 7.05
N GLY A 25 -12.46 -3.97 6.24
CA GLY A 25 -12.73 -4.85 5.11
C GLY A 25 -11.75 -4.68 3.96
N TYR A 26 -12.19 -5.15 2.79
CA TYR A 26 -11.38 -5.20 1.58
C TYR A 26 -11.91 -4.23 0.52
N SER A 27 -10.99 -3.70 -0.28
CA SER A 27 -11.30 -2.85 -1.43
C SER A 27 -10.60 -3.31 -2.70
N LEU A 28 -11.25 -3.05 -3.84
CA LEU A 28 -10.69 -3.24 -5.17
C LEU A 28 -10.48 -1.87 -5.81
N TYR A 29 -9.23 -1.57 -6.16
CA TYR A 29 -8.87 -0.38 -6.92
C TYR A 29 -8.23 -0.83 -8.24
N PRO A 30 -9.00 -1.03 -9.32
CA PRO A 30 -8.47 -1.59 -10.57
C PRO A 30 -7.29 -0.81 -11.15
N SER A 31 -7.28 0.52 -10.99
CA SER A 31 -6.17 1.38 -11.42
C SER A 31 -4.90 1.22 -10.58
N ALA A 32 -5.01 0.71 -9.35
CA ALA A 32 -3.87 0.44 -8.48
C ALA A 32 -3.20 -0.91 -8.82
N SER A 33 -3.96 -1.85 -9.40
CA SER A 33 -3.50 -3.18 -9.81
C SER A 33 -2.56 -3.19 -11.02
N PHE A 34 -2.24 -2.04 -11.62
CA PHE A 34 -1.28 -1.96 -12.72
C PHE A 34 0.18 -2.08 -12.25
N PHE A 35 0.47 -1.78 -10.98
CA PHE A 35 1.84 -1.79 -10.48
C PHE A 35 2.31 -3.20 -10.17
N ASN A 36 3.38 -3.63 -10.85
CA ASN A 36 4.01 -4.92 -10.60
C ASN A 36 4.78 -4.93 -9.26
N HIS A 37 5.16 -6.14 -8.84
CA HIS A 37 5.95 -6.34 -7.62
C HIS A 37 7.45 -6.10 -7.84
N SER A 38 8.10 -5.46 -6.87
CA SER A 38 9.55 -5.52 -6.67
C SER A 38 9.90 -5.60 -5.18
N CYS A 39 10.90 -6.40 -4.81
CA CYS A 39 11.49 -6.41 -3.46
C CYS A 39 12.29 -5.12 -3.15
N ASN A 40 12.60 -4.31 -4.19
CA ASN A 40 13.21 -2.99 -4.06
C ASN A 40 12.32 -1.96 -4.79
N PRO A 41 11.13 -1.66 -4.25
CA PRO A 41 10.12 -0.87 -4.95
C PRO A 41 10.56 0.58 -5.16
N ASN A 42 9.91 1.27 -6.09
CA ASN A 42 10.05 2.72 -6.29
C ASN A 42 8.77 3.49 -5.95
N LEU A 43 7.66 2.79 -5.68
CA LEU A 43 6.43 3.33 -5.11
C LEU A 43 6.11 2.73 -3.74
N ILE A 44 5.47 3.53 -2.91
CA ILE A 44 4.75 3.09 -1.71
C ILE A 44 3.26 3.43 -1.86
N ASN A 45 2.39 2.52 -1.45
CA ASN A 45 0.96 2.75 -1.29
C ASN A 45 0.65 3.14 0.16
N ILE A 46 -0.13 4.20 0.33
CA ILE A 46 -0.56 4.71 1.63
C ILE A 46 -2.09 4.70 1.61
N GLU A 47 -2.68 3.96 2.54
CA GLU A 47 -4.13 3.89 2.73
C GLU A 47 -4.58 5.07 3.59
N LYS A 48 -5.63 5.78 3.16
CA LYS A 48 -6.23 6.91 3.88
C LYS A 48 -7.75 6.83 3.80
N GLY A 49 -8.35 6.13 4.76
CA GLY A 49 -9.77 5.76 4.70
C GLY A 49 -10.07 4.93 3.45
N ALA A 50 -11.07 5.34 2.67
CA ALA A 50 -11.44 4.70 1.41
C ALA A 50 -10.62 5.17 0.19
N LYS A 51 -9.40 5.66 0.39
CA LYS A 51 -8.49 6.12 -0.67
C LYS A 51 -7.12 5.49 -0.55
N ILE A 52 -6.47 5.29 -1.68
CA ILE A 52 -5.06 4.88 -1.75
C ILE A 52 -4.26 5.98 -2.44
N ILE A 53 -3.12 6.33 -1.86
CA ILE A 53 -2.18 7.32 -2.37
C ILE A 53 -0.87 6.61 -2.70
N PHE A 54 -0.39 6.78 -3.93
CA PHE A 54 0.91 6.28 -4.36
C PHE A 54 1.95 7.39 -4.31
N LYS A 55 3.09 7.14 -3.67
CA LYS A 55 4.20 8.10 -3.58
C LYS A 55 5.50 7.47 -4.06
N LEU A 56 6.32 8.25 -4.75
CA LEU A 56 7.67 7.85 -5.12
C LEU A 56 8.56 7.78 -3.88
N LEU A 57 9.30 6.68 -3.75
CA LEU A 57 10.32 6.49 -2.72
C LEU A 57 11.69 7.03 -3.13
N LYS A 58 11.90 7.20 -4.44
CA LYS A 58 13.16 7.64 -5.05
C LYS A 58 12.88 8.33 -6.38
N ASN A 59 13.85 9.10 -6.86
CA ASN A 59 13.82 9.64 -8.21
C ASN A 59 13.81 8.49 -9.23
N ILE A 60 12.97 8.62 -10.25
CA ILE A 60 12.82 7.64 -11.33
C ILE A 60 13.17 8.27 -12.68
N LYS A 61 13.58 7.44 -13.63
CA LYS A 61 13.81 7.86 -15.01
C LYS A 61 12.52 7.80 -15.82
N LYS A 62 12.46 8.56 -16.92
CA LYS A 62 11.38 8.42 -17.90
C LYS A 62 11.35 6.96 -18.41
N ASN A 63 10.15 6.38 -18.45
CA ASN A 63 9.88 4.98 -18.84
C ASN A 63 10.43 3.93 -17.87
N GLU A 64 10.90 4.31 -16.68
CA GLU A 64 11.16 3.34 -15.62
C GLU A 64 9.85 2.76 -15.11
N GLU A 65 9.78 1.43 -14.97
CA GLU A 65 8.59 0.75 -14.48
C GLU A 65 8.31 1.12 -13.02
N LEU A 66 7.04 1.38 -12.71
CA LEU A 66 6.59 1.68 -11.36
C LEU A 66 6.19 0.38 -10.65
N CYS A 67 6.88 0.07 -9.55
CA CYS A 67 6.68 -1.16 -8.79
C CYS A 67 6.42 -0.89 -7.31
N ILE A 68 5.53 -1.71 -6.73
CA ILE A 68 5.20 -1.72 -5.31
C ILE A 68 5.68 -3.02 -4.63
N ALA A 69 5.70 -3.04 -3.30
CA ALA A 69 5.81 -4.30 -2.56
C ALA A 69 4.41 -4.93 -2.44
N TYR A 70 4.25 -6.19 -2.84
CA TYR A 70 2.97 -6.92 -2.66
C TYR A 70 2.79 -7.44 -1.23
N ALA A 71 3.91 -7.67 -0.54
CA ALA A 71 3.94 -7.95 0.87
C ALA A 71 4.54 -6.73 1.58
N THR A 72 3.69 -5.85 2.08
CA THR A 72 4.11 -5.00 3.19
C THR A 72 4.02 -5.88 4.42
N THR A 73 5.17 -6.28 4.99
CA THR A 73 5.19 -6.66 6.40
C THR A 73 4.64 -5.45 7.16
N ILE A 74 3.43 -5.62 7.71
CA ILE A 74 2.87 -4.76 8.75
C ILE A 74 3.75 -4.96 9.99
N ASN A 75 4.93 -4.33 9.95
CA ASN A 75 5.89 -4.13 11.02
C ASN A 75 7.13 -3.55 10.35
N ASP A 76 7.19 -2.22 10.30
CA ASP A 76 8.43 -1.48 10.55
C ASP A 76 8.02 -0.04 10.79
N GLY A 77 8.06 0.35 12.07
CA GLY A 77 7.63 1.65 12.58
C GLY A 77 8.34 2.81 11.92
N LEU A 78 7.82 3.24 10.77
CA LEU A 78 8.09 4.55 10.19
C LEU A 78 6.88 5.45 10.42
N GLY A 79 6.86 6.01 11.63
CA GLY A 79 6.07 7.18 12.03
C GLY A 79 4.66 6.87 12.48
#